data_AF-A0A5R9PYS0-F1
#
_entry.id   AF-A0A5R9PYS0-F1
#
_cell.length_a   1.000
_cell.length_b   1.000
_cell.length_c   1.000
_cell.angle_alpha   90.00
_cell.angle_beta   90.00
_cell.angle_gamma   90.00
#
_symmetry.space_group_name_H-M   'P 1'
#
loop_
_entity.id
_entity.type
_entity.pdbx_description
1 polymer ?
#
loop_
_entity_poly.entity_id
_entity_poly.type
_entity_poly.pdbx_seq_one_letter_code
_entity_poly.pdbx_strand_id
1 'polypeptide(L)'
;MQNQTLQKFISYIKSQQVDKLPEFYSQLSDSDCTLVLKFCFEQAIKNQETYVFFQDLCKQLITTKEALPEGLITGINTLERLAFFSNALTEIEGYKQANRQGNTVIHALCSNAQQTQWPFNFLRSLMLFERNESLALALGHKNHQSMRPIDCYLAFNHNLAKLPDHEFSALLALIEIQSKTSQQSEPGLLHATCQFLVKEKVNEQLDNAHQRVLLIASCFQTRVETVCTLLKI
;
A
#
# COMPACT_ATOMS: atom_id res chain seq x y z
N MET A 1 26.96 -2.74 15.31
CA MET A 1 27.26 -3.99 14.60
C MET A 1 26.87 -3.81 13.14
N GLN A 2 27.81 -3.84 12.20
CA GLN A 2 27.49 -3.86 10.78
C GLN A 2 26.89 -5.22 10.43
N ASN A 3 25.80 -5.23 9.66
CA ASN A 3 25.08 -6.45 9.30
C ASN A 3 25.88 -7.25 8.25
N GLN A 4 26.26 -8.50 8.58
CA GLN A 4 27.09 -9.36 7.72
C GLN A 4 26.44 -9.67 6.36
N THR A 5 25.11 -9.78 6.31
CA THR A 5 24.34 -9.96 5.06
C THR A 5 24.57 -8.78 4.12
N LEU A 6 24.42 -7.56 4.62
CA LEU A 6 24.64 -6.35 3.82
C LEU A 6 26.11 -6.21 3.38
N GLN A 7 27.07 -6.55 4.23
CA GLN A 7 28.48 -6.53 3.84
C GLN A 7 28.76 -7.47 2.66
N LYS A 8 28.24 -8.71 2.72
CA LYS A 8 28.38 -9.68 1.65
C LYS A 8 27.64 -9.24 0.38
N PHE A 9 26.42 -8.74 0.51
CA PHE A 9 25.65 -8.15 -0.61
C PHE A 9 26.43 -7.03 -1.31
N ILE A 10 26.93 -6.06 -0.54
CA ILE A 10 27.71 -4.94 -1.07
C ILE A 10 29.02 -5.42 -1.72
N SER A 11 29.66 -6.48 -1.18
CA SER A 11 30.87 -7.03 -1.81
C SER A 11 30.59 -7.60 -3.20
N TYR A 12 29.45 -8.29 -3.41
CA TYR A 12 29.09 -8.79 -4.74
C TYR A 12 28.89 -7.63 -5.74
N ILE A 13 28.23 -6.55 -5.32
CA ILE A 13 28.06 -5.35 -6.18
C ILE A 13 29.43 -4.73 -6.51
N LYS A 14 30.28 -4.49 -5.51
CA LYS A 14 31.59 -3.85 -5.70
C LYS A 14 32.55 -4.70 -6.56
N SER A 15 32.46 -6.02 -6.44
CA SER A 15 33.26 -6.95 -7.24
C SER A 15 32.64 -7.27 -8.60
N GLN A 16 31.57 -6.57 -9.01
CA GLN A 16 30.85 -6.78 -10.28
C GLN A 16 30.30 -8.21 -10.46
N GLN A 17 30.01 -8.89 -9.36
CA GLN A 17 29.43 -10.25 -9.31
C GLN A 17 27.93 -10.19 -9.06
N VAL A 18 27.23 -9.31 -9.79
CA VAL A 18 25.78 -9.06 -9.64
C VAL A 18 24.97 -10.31 -10.04
N ASP A 19 25.49 -11.11 -10.95
CA ASP A 19 24.96 -12.41 -11.39
C ASP A 19 24.78 -13.43 -10.25
N LYS A 20 25.56 -13.30 -9.17
CA LYS A 20 25.48 -14.20 -7.99
C LYS A 20 24.43 -13.75 -6.96
N LEU A 21 23.91 -12.54 -7.07
CA LEU A 21 22.98 -11.97 -6.11
C LEU A 21 21.63 -12.71 -6.03
N PRO A 22 21.03 -13.21 -7.14
CA PRO A 22 19.82 -14.02 -7.09
C PRO A 22 19.96 -15.26 -6.20
N GLU A 23 21.02 -16.06 -6.41
CA GLU A 23 21.30 -17.26 -5.62
C GLU A 23 21.55 -16.90 -4.15
N PHE A 24 22.39 -15.89 -3.91
CA PHE A 24 22.63 -15.39 -2.55
C PHE A 24 21.34 -14.97 -1.85
N TYR A 25 20.47 -14.23 -2.54
CA TYR A 25 19.21 -13.72 -1.99
C TYR A 25 18.19 -14.83 -1.71
N SER A 26 18.12 -15.84 -2.57
CA SER A 26 17.20 -16.98 -2.39
C SER A 26 17.43 -17.73 -1.07
N GLN A 27 18.67 -17.73 -0.58
CA GLN A 27 19.08 -18.40 0.67
C GLN A 27 18.86 -17.55 1.93
N LEU A 28 18.46 -16.29 1.78
CA LEU A 28 18.29 -15.38 2.92
C LEU A 28 16.97 -15.61 3.66
N SER A 29 17.02 -15.29 4.96
CA SER A 29 15.82 -15.16 5.79
C SER A 29 14.91 -14.03 5.29
N ASP A 30 13.63 -14.03 5.64
CA ASP A 30 12.69 -12.95 5.30
C ASP A 30 13.18 -11.56 5.78
N SER A 31 13.72 -11.50 7.00
CA SER A 31 14.29 -10.27 7.56
C SER A 31 15.52 -9.78 6.80
N ASP A 32 16.39 -10.68 6.37
CA ASP A 32 17.58 -10.35 5.57
C ASP A 32 17.20 -9.90 4.16
N CYS A 33 16.21 -10.56 3.56
CA CYS A 33 15.61 -10.14 2.30
C CYS A 33 15.05 -8.71 2.37
N THR A 34 14.28 -8.40 3.43
CA THR A 34 13.76 -7.05 3.68
C THR A 34 14.90 -6.04 3.80
N LEU A 35 15.96 -6.39 4.54
CA LEU A 35 17.11 -5.52 4.76
C LEU A 35 17.85 -5.19 3.45
N VAL A 36 18.07 -6.18 2.58
CA VAL A 36 18.71 -5.99 1.27
C VAL A 36 17.88 -5.08 0.38
N LEU A 37 16.56 -5.32 0.28
CA LEU A 37 15.68 -4.52 -0.57
C LEU A 37 15.54 -3.09 -0.05
N LYS A 38 15.48 -2.91 1.28
CA LYS A 38 15.53 -1.59 1.92
C LYS A 38 16.82 -0.85 1.58
N PHE A 39 17.97 -1.53 1.65
CA PHE A 39 19.25 -0.93 1.28
C PHE A 39 19.25 -0.46 -0.18
N CYS A 40 18.77 -1.28 -1.11
CA CYS A 40 18.71 -0.91 -2.53
C CYS A 40 17.87 0.35 -2.76
N PHE A 41 16.68 0.41 -2.16
CA PHE A 41 15.84 1.62 -2.20
C PHE A 41 16.57 2.84 -1.64
N GLU A 42 17.21 2.71 -0.47
CA GLU A 42 17.96 3.81 0.15
C GLU A 42 19.15 4.29 -0.68
N GLN A 43 19.80 3.42 -1.46
CA GLN A 43 20.86 3.85 -2.37
C GLN A 43 20.29 4.55 -3.61
N ALA A 44 19.20 4.02 -4.18
CA ALA A 44 18.53 4.60 -5.34
C ALA A 44 18.07 6.05 -5.11
N ILE A 45 17.50 6.33 -3.93
CA ILE A 45 17.03 7.70 -3.60
C ILE A 45 18.17 8.67 -3.28
N LYS A 46 19.34 8.15 -2.88
CA LYS A 46 20.53 8.97 -2.58
C LYS A 46 21.28 9.38 -3.83
N ASN A 47 21.27 8.55 -4.87
CA ASN A 47 21.94 8.85 -6.14
C ASN A 47 21.05 8.44 -7.32
N GLN A 48 20.54 9.44 -8.04
CA GLN A 48 19.69 9.21 -9.22
C GLN A 48 20.38 8.40 -10.31
N GLU A 49 21.71 8.48 -10.45
CA GLU A 49 22.46 7.70 -11.44
C GLU A 49 22.37 6.19 -11.22
N THR A 50 22.14 5.75 -9.97
CA THR A 50 22.03 4.33 -9.62
C THR A 50 20.58 3.88 -9.43
N TYR A 51 19.60 4.78 -9.63
CA TYR A 51 18.19 4.49 -9.37
C TYR A 51 17.70 3.29 -10.17
N VAL A 52 17.86 3.33 -11.50
CA VAL A 52 17.42 2.26 -12.41
C VAL A 52 18.13 0.96 -12.08
N PHE A 53 19.44 1.01 -11.84
CA PHE A 53 20.22 -0.17 -11.45
C PHE A 53 19.66 -0.86 -10.20
N PHE A 54 19.39 -0.11 -9.13
CA PHE A 54 18.85 -0.69 -7.91
C PHE A 54 17.39 -1.12 -8.04
N GLN A 55 16.60 -0.44 -8.88
CA GLN A 55 15.22 -0.84 -9.18
C GLN A 55 15.19 -2.19 -9.92
N ASP A 56 16.00 -2.34 -10.97
CA ASP A 56 16.11 -3.57 -11.75
C ASP A 56 16.69 -4.72 -10.89
N LEU A 57 17.66 -4.42 -10.04
CA LEU A 57 18.19 -5.40 -9.09
C LEU A 57 17.10 -5.87 -8.12
N CYS A 58 16.34 -4.96 -7.50
CA CYS A 58 15.21 -5.32 -6.64
C CYS A 58 14.19 -6.19 -7.39
N LYS A 59 13.84 -5.84 -8.63
CA LYS A 59 12.97 -6.65 -9.48
C LYS A 59 13.52 -8.07 -9.63
N GLN A 60 14.78 -8.21 -10.04
CA GLN A 60 15.41 -9.51 -10.22
C GLN A 60 15.40 -10.36 -8.94
N LEU A 61 15.75 -9.76 -7.79
CA LEU A 61 15.79 -10.46 -6.50
C LEU A 61 14.39 -10.93 -6.05
N ILE A 62 13.39 -10.07 -6.20
CA ILE A 62 11.99 -10.39 -5.86
C ILE A 62 11.46 -11.48 -6.78
N THR A 63 11.67 -11.37 -8.10
CA THR A 63 11.27 -12.38 -9.08
C THR A 63 11.94 -13.72 -8.84
N THR A 64 13.21 -13.74 -8.42
CA THR A 64 13.92 -14.99 -8.10
C THR A 64 13.25 -15.78 -6.98
N LYS A 65 12.66 -15.08 -6.00
CA LYS A 65 12.01 -15.72 -4.85
C LYS A 65 10.50 -15.91 -5.04
N GLU A 66 9.93 -15.29 -6.07
CA GLU A 66 8.49 -15.18 -6.37
C GLU A 66 7.62 -14.74 -5.17
N ALA A 67 8.25 -14.11 -4.17
CA ALA A 67 7.61 -13.77 -2.90
C ALA A 67 8.13 -12.44 -2.35
N LEU A 68 7.21 -11.62 -1.84
CA LEU A 68 7.54 -10.40 -1.11
C LEU A 68 7.85 -10.73 0.35
N PRO A 69 8.98 -10.24 0.88
CA PRO A 69 9.22 -10.32 2.31
C PRO A 69 8.14 -9.59 3.11
N GLU A 70 7.70 -10.14 4.24
CA GLU A 70 6.61 -9.54 5.04
C GLU A 70 6.96 -8.11 5.51
N GLY A 71 8.22 -7.90 5.87
CA GLY A 71 8.75 -6.60 6.25
C GLY A 71 8.70 -5.58 5.09
N LEU A 72 8.86 -6.05 3.85
CA LEU A 72 8.72 -5.19 2.67
C LEU A 72 7.26 -4.83 2.40
N ILE A 73 6.32 -5.78 2.51
CA ILE A 73 4.88 -5.50 2.33
C ILE A 73 4.44 -4.35 3.25
N THR A 74 4.89 -4.38 4.50
CA THR A 74 4.61 -3.33 5.49
C THR A 74 5.38 -2.03 5.20
N GLY A 75 6.58 -2.14 4.65
CA GLY A 75 7.47 -1.01 4.36
C GLY A 75 7.10 -0.20 3.12
N ILE A 76 6.39 -0.79 2.14
CA ILE A 76 5.85 -0.09 0.97
C ILE A 76 4.58 0.66 1.39
N ASN A 77 4.78 1.78 2.08
CA ASN A 77 3.71 2.60 2.65
C ASN A 77 3.80 4.08 2.24
N THR A 78 4.60 4.39 1.22
CA THR A 78 4.69 5.71 0.59
C THR A 78 4.60 5.60 -0.93
N LEU A 79 4.16 6.67 -1.60
CA LEU A 79 4.14 6.74 -3.07
C LEU A 79 5.52 6.45 -3.69
N GLU A 80 6.59 7.02 -3.13
CA GLU A 80 7.96 6.83 -3.65
C GLU A 80 8.41 5.36 -3.60
N ARG A 81 8.13 4.66 -2.48
CA ARG A 81 8.42 3.22 -2.36
C ARG A 81 7.54 2.40 -3.29
N LEU A 82 6.25 2.72 -3.37
CA LEU A 82 5.34 2.04 -4.28
C LEU A 82 5.80 2.17 -5.73
N ALA A 83 6.16 3.38 -6.17
CA ALA A 83 6.66 3.63 -7.51
C ALA A 83 7.95 2.85 -7.79
N PHE A 84 8.90 2.87 -6.84
CA PHE A 84 10.16 2.12 -6.97
C PHE A 84 9.93 0.61 -7.13
N PHE A 85 9.05 0.00 -6.31
CA PHE A 85 8.82 -1.45 -6.35
C PHE A 85 7.74 -1.89 -7.34
N SER A 86 7.00 -0.97 -7.99
CA SER A 86 5.84 -1.27 -8.85
C SER A 86 6.13 -2.34 -9.92
N ASN A 87 7.23 -2.20 -10.66
CA ASN A 87 7.63 -3.18 -11.69
C ASN A 87 7.82 -4.59 -11.12
N ALA A 88 8.40 -4.70 -9.92
CA ALA A 88 8.57 -6.00 -9.26
C ALA A 88 7.23 -6.56 -8.78
N LEU A 89 6.38 -5.69 -8.20
CA LEU A 89 5.03 -6.07 -7.74
C LEU A 89 4.16 -6.56 -8.90
N THR A 90 4.22 -5.93 -10.08
CA THR A 90 3.46 -6.36 -11.25
C THR A 90 3.93 -7.74 -11.73
N GLU A 91 5.25 -7.98 -11.79
CA GLU A 91 5.83 -9.23 -12.32
C GLU A 91 5.44 -10.47 -11.51
N ILE A 92 5.42 -10.38 -10.18
CA ILE A 92 5.14 -11.51 -9.28
C ILE A 92 3.73 -11.50 -8.70
N GLU A 93 2.82 -10.71 -9.29
CA GLU A 93 1.49 -10.44 -8.73
C GLU A 93 1.52 -10.00 -7.25
N GLY A 94 2.59 -9.30 -6.87
CA GLY A 94 2.94 -8.95 -5.49
C GLY A 94 1.89 -8.08 -4.79
N TYR A 95 1.05 -7.38 -5.53
CA TYR A 95 -0.03 -6.57 -4.94
C TYR A 95 -1.02 -7.41 -4.12
N LYS A 96 -1.30 -8.65 -4.54
CA LYS A 96 -2.25 -9.55 -3.85
C LYS A 96 -1.61 -10.35 -2.72
N GLN A 97 -0.28 -10.31 -2.58
CA GLN A 97 0.42 -10.97 -1.48
C GLN A 97 0.16 -10.21 -0.18
N ALA A 98 0.00 -10.95 0.92
CA ALA A 98 -0.34 -10.40 2.22
C ALA A 98 0.65 -10.88 3.28
N ASN A 99 0.93 -10.02 4.27
CA ASN A 99 1.72 -10.39 5.44
C ASN A 99 0.89 -11.21 6.45
N ARG A 100 1.48 -11.59 7.59
CA ARG A 100 0.80 -12.33 8.68
C ARG A 100 -0.45 -11.69 9.26
N GLN A 101 -0.71 -10.41 9.00
CA GLN A 101 -1.92 -9.71 9.45
C GLN A 101 -3.01 -9.68 8.36
N GLY A 102 -2.78 -10.33 7.22
CA GLY A 102 -3.63 -10.23 6.03
C GLY A 102 -3.51 -8.88 5.33
N ASN A 103 -2.53 -8.05 5.69
CA ASN A 103 -2.34 -6.75 5.04
C ASN A 103 -1.52 -6.92 3.76
N THR A 104 -2.06 -6.46 2.64
CA THR A 104 -1.33 -6.27 1.38
C THR A 104 -0.57 -4.95 1.37
N VAL A 105 0.25 -4.70 0.34
CA VAL A 105 0.93 -3.40 0.14
C VAL A 105 -0.06 -2.23 0.08
N ILE A 106 -1.28 -2.46 -0.44
CA ILE A 106 -2.30 -1.42 -0.53
C ILE A 106 -2.89 -1.10 0.86
N HIS A 107 -3.04 -2.11 1.73
CA HIS A 107 -3.40 -1.86 3.13
C HIS A 107 -2.34 -1.01 3.83
N ALA A 108 -1.06 -1.33 3.64
CA ALA A 108 0.03 -0.56 4.24
C ALA A 108 0.05 0.91 3.78
N LEU A 109 -0.19 1.15 2.48
CA LEU A 109 -0.31 2.51 1.92
C LEU A 109 -1.51 3.27 2.48
N CYS A 110 -2.66 2.63 2.58
CA CYS A 110 -3.90 3.25 3.05
C CYS A 110 -3.90 3.53 4.56
N SER A 111 -3.14 2.78 5.35
CA SER A 111 -3.04 2.93 6.81
C SER A 111 -1.96 3.90 7.27
N ASN A 112 -1.14 4.47 6.36
CA ASN A 112 -0.07 5.37 6.75
C ASN A 112 -0.60 6.78 7.08
N ALA A 113 -0.88 7.02 8.36
CA ALA A 113 -1.36 8.32 8.85
C ALA A 113 -0.37 9.49 8.67
N GLN A 114 0.92 9.21 8.46
CA GLN A 114 1.95 10.24 8.24
C GLN A 114 2.07 10.66 6.76
N GLN A 115 1.30 10.02 5.87
CA GLN A 115 1.37 10.30 4.45
C GLN A 115 0.71 11.64 4.09
N THR A 116 1.47 12.50 3.43
CA THR A 116 0.99 13.80 2.93
C THR A 116 0.60 13.76 1.45
N GLN A 117 1.14 12.80 0.70
CA GLN A 117 0.86 12.58 -0.72
C GLN A 117 0.20 11.21 -0.90
N TRP A 118 -1.10 11.22 -1.20
CA TRP A 118 -1.84 9.99 -1.42
C TRP A 118 -1.58 9.43 -2.82
N PRO A 119 -1.41 8.12 -2.97
CA PRO A 119 -1.05 7.50 -4.24
C PRO A 119 -2.29 7.11 -5.08
N PHE A 120 -3.47 7.69 -4.87
CA PHE A 120 -4.69 7.18 -5.49
C PHE A 120 -4.67 7.35 -7.01
N ASN A 121 -4.24 8.51 -7.51
CA ASN A 121 -4.11 8.70 -8.95
C ASN A 121 -3.03 7.81 -9.58
N PHE A 122 -1.94 7.54 -8.85
CA PHE A 122 -0.91 6.59 -9.28
C PHE A 122 -1.47 5.17 -9.37
N LEU A 123 -2.15 4.70 -8.32
CA LEU A 123 -2.79 3.37 -8.30
C LEU A 123 -3.83 3.23 -9.41
N ARG A 124 -4.68 4.23 -9.63
CA ARG A 124 -5.63 4.24 -10.75
C ARG A 124 -4.91 4.13 -12.09
N SER A 125 -3.80 4.84 -12.25
CA SER A 125 -3.03 4.82 -13.51
C SER A 125 -2.41 3.44 -13.75
N LEU A 126 -1.81 2.83 -12.73
CA LEU A 126 -1.30 1.45 -12.83
C LEU A 126 -2.39 0.48 -13.31
N MET A 127 -3.61 0.61 -12.79
CA MET A 127 -4.72 -0.25 -13.22
C MET A 127 -5.18 -0.03 -14.66
N LEU A 128 -5.07 1.19 -15.18
CA LEU A 128 -5.53 1.54 -16.53
C LEU A 128 -4.51 1.17 -17.61
N PHE A 129 -3.21 1.28 -17.30
CA PHE A 129 -2.14 1.15 -18.29
C PHE A 129 -1.37 -0.15 -18.21
N GLU A 130 -1.36 -0.79 -17.04
CA GLU A 130 -0.75 -2.10 -16.83
C GLU A 130 -1.87 -3.09 -16.55
N ARG A 131 -1.90 -4.25 -17.22
CA ARG A 131 -2.90 -5.31 -16.99
C ARG A 131 -2.72 -5.95 -15.61
N ASN A 132 -2.94 -5.16 -14.56
CA ASN A 132 -2.54 -5.48 -13.20
C ASN A 132 -3.75 -5.98 -12.41
N GLU A 133 -4.23 -7.17 -12.78
CA GLU A 133 -5.35 -7.83 -12.11
C GLU A 133 -5.04 -8.05 -10.62
N SER A 134 -3.77 -8.31 -10.28
CA SER A 134 -3.32 -8.47 -8.90
C SER A 134 -3.62 -7.23 -8.03
N LEU A 135 -3.54 -6.02 -8.59
CA LEU A 135 -3.88 -4.79 -7.89
C LEU A 135 -5.39 -4.66 -7.64
N ALA A 136 -6.22 -5.03 -8.62
CA ALA A 136 -7.68 -5.05 -8.45
C ALA A 136 -8.13 -6.06 -7.38
N LEU A 137 -7.47 -7.23 -7.34
CA LEU A 137 -7.67 -8.22 -6.28
C LEU A 137 -7.20 -7.72 -4.92
N ALA A 138 -6.07 -7.02 -4.86
CA ALA A 138 -5.54 -6.43 -3.64
C ALA A 138 -6.48 -5.37 -3.02
N LEU A 139 -7.16 -4.59 -3.87
CA LEU A 139 -8.20 -3.63 -3.43
C LEU A 139 -9.41 -4.34 -2.82
N GLY A 140 -9.78 -5.51 -3.34
CA GLY A 140 -10.90 -6.29 -2.80
C GLY A 140 -10.53 -7.15 -1.58
N HIS A 141 -9.23 -7.32 -1.28
CA HIS A 141 -8.74 -8.20 -0.24
C HIS A 141 -9.10 -7.67 1.15
N LYS A 142 -9.61 -8.54 2.03
CA LYS A 142 -9.90 -8.24 3.43
C LYS A 142 -8.75 -8.72 4.31
N ASN A 143 -8.21 -7.86 5.15
CA ASN A 143 -7.22 -8.26 6.15
C ASN A 143 -7.85 -9.05 7.31
N HIS A 144 -7.07 -9.43 8.33
CA HIS A 144 -7.57 -10.17 9.49
C HIS A 144 -8.60 -9.41 10.34
N GLN A 145 -8.72 -8.09 10.18
CA GLN A 145 -9.76 -7.27 10.78
C GLN A 145 -10.98 -7.10 9.86
N SER A 146 -11.03 -7.86 8.77
CA SER A 146 -12.07 -7.81 7.74
C SER A 146 -12.20 -6.45 7.02
N MET A 147 -11.17 -5.61 7.11
CA MET A 147 -11.10 -4.33 6.39
C MET A 147 -10.41 -4.51 5.05
N ARG A 148 -10.95 -3.88 4.01
CA ARG A 148 -10.27 -3.70 2.73
C ARG A 148 -9.36 -2.47 2.81
N PRO A 149 -8.43 -2.26 1.86
CA PRO A 149 -7.49 -1.16 1.95
C PRO A 149 -8.15 0.21 2.09
N ILE A 150 -9.21 0.51 1.33
CA ILE A 150 -9.87 1.82 1.43
C ILE A 150 -10.64 1.94 2.75
N ASP A 151 -11.14 0.85 3.32
CA ASP A 151 -11.76 0.88 4.65
C ASP A 151 -10.71 1.32 5.70
N CYS A 152 -9.47 0.81 5.60
CA CYS A 152 -8.36 1.26 6.45
C CYS A 152 -8.04 2.76 6.26
N TYR A 153 -8.02 3.27 5.03
CA TYR A 153 -7.85 4.70 4.77
C TYR A 153 -8.97 5.52 5.42
N LEU A 154 -10.21 5.05 5.34
CA LEU A 154 -11.36 5.73 5.91
C LEU A 154 -11.35 5.75 7.44
N ALA A 155 -10.85 4.68 8.06
CA ALA A 155 -10.77 4.57 9.51
C ALA A 155 -9.56 5.28 10.13
N PHE A 156 -8.37 5.19 9.51
CA PHE A 156 -7.11 5.55 10.18
C PHE A 156 -6.44 6.85 9.68
N ASN A 157 -6.86 7.40 8.54
CA ASN A 157 -6.32 8.67 8.08
C ASN A 157 -6.99 9.85 8.80
N HIS A 158 -6.26 10.45 9.74
CA HIS A 158 -6.68 11.64 10.49
C HIS A 158 -6.53 12.95 9.70
N ASN A 159 -5.85 12.94 8.55
CA ASN A 159 -5.78 14.12 7.69
C ASN A 159 -7.13 14.31 6.97
N LEU A 160 -7.82 15.38 7.34
CA LEU A 160 -9.11 15.79 6.77
C LEU A 160 -9.00 16.86 5.70
N ALA A 161 -7.78 17.29 5.34
CA ALA A 161 -7.59 18.22 4.25
C ALA A 161 -8.27 17.69 2.97
N LYS A 162 -8.94 18.59 2.26
CA LYS A 162 -9.59 18.28 0.99
C LYS A 162 -8.57 17.68 0.03
N LEU A 163 -8.87 16.49 -0.49
CA LEU A 163 -8.06 15.88 -1.55
C LEU A 163 -8.13 16.75 -2.81
N PRO A 164 -7.01 16.95 -3.51
CA PRO A 164 -7.02 17.51 -4.86
C PRO A 164 -7.99 16.75 -5.77
N ASP A 165 -8.62 17.44 -6.72
CA ASP A 165 -9.71 16.85 -7.54
C ASP A 165 -9.28 15.57 -8.28
N HIS A 166 -8.03 15.48 -8.72
CA HIS A 166 -7.49 14.28 -9.38
C HIS A 166 -7.33 13.09 -8.42
N GLU A 167 -6.88 13.32 -7.19
CA GLU A 167 -6.78 12.27 -6.16
C GLU A 167 -8.17 11.85 -5.66
N PHE A 168 -9.08 12.81 -5.47
CA PHE A 168 -10.46 12.53 -5.06
C PHE A 168 -11.19 11.68 -6.11
N SER A 169 -11.13 12.08 -7.38
CA SER A 169 -11.71 11.34 -8.49
C SER A 169 -11.07 9.96 -8.65
N ALA A 170 -9.77 9.85 -8.40
CA ALA A 170 -9.09 8.56 -8.43
C ALA A 170 -9.55 7.63 -7.30
N LEU A 171 -9.69 8.16 -6.08
CA LEU A 171 -10.18 7.38 -4.95
C LEU A 171 -11.61 6.88 -5.18
N LEU A 172 -12.50 7.69 -5.75
CA LEU A 172 -13.85 7.23 -6.12
C LEU A 172 -13.82 6.06 -7.12
N ALA A 173 -12.95 6.12 -8.13
CA ALA A 173 -12.77 5.00 -9.06
C ALA A 173 -12.24 3.74 -8.36
N LEU A 174 -11.28 3.89 -7.43
CA LEU A 174 -10.75 2.77 -6.65
C LEU A 174 -11.80 2.17 -5.71
N ILE A 175 -12.70 2.99 -5.14
CA ILE A 175 -13.86 2.52 -4.36
C ILE A 175 -14.79 1.67 -5.23
N GLU A 176 -15.07 2.12 -6.45
CA GLU A 176 -15.90 1.36 -7.39
C GLU A 176 -15.27 0.01 -7.74
N ILE A 177 -13.96 -0.01 -8.00
CA ILE A 177 -13.20 -1.25 -8.24
C ILE A 177 -13.26 -2.17 -7.03
N GLN A 178 -12.91 -1.68 -5.84
CA GLN A 178 -12.94 -2.43 -4.58
C GLN A 178 -14.33 -3.05 -4.33
N SER A 179 -15.39 -2.31 -4.65
CA SER A 179 -16.77 -2.75 -4.50
C SER A 179 -17.16 -3.85 -5.50
N LYS A 180 -16.54 -3.90 -6.68
CA LYS A 180 -16.78 -4.94 -7.69
C LYS A 180 -15.97 -6.22 -7.44
N THR A 181 -14.77 -6.10 -6.84
CA THR A 181 -13.87 -7.24 -6.61
C THR A 181 -14.09 -7.94 -5.27
N SER A 182 -14.75 -7.31 -4.31
CA SER A 182 -15.02 -7.90 -2.99
C SER A 182 -16.49 -8.24 -2.80
N GLN A 183 -16.75 -9.22 -1.94
CA GLN A 183 -18.08 -9.40 -1.35
C GLN A 183 -18.46 -8.14 -0.54
N GLN A 184 -19.74 -7.97 -0.25
CA GLN A 184 -20.23 -6.83 0.53
C GLN A 184 -19.40 -6.62 1.81
N SER A 185 -19.26 -5.36 2.21
CA SER A 185 -18.60 -4.99 3.47
C SER A 185 -19.21 -5.77 4.63
N GLU A 186 -18.38 -6.15 5.61
CA GLU A 186 -18.88 -6.90 6.76
C GLU A 186 -20.01 -6.13 7.48
N PRO A 187 -21.08 -6.82 7.88
CA PRO A 187 -22.13 -6.22 8.69
C PRO A 187 -21.54 -5.55 9.94
N GLY A 188 -21.86 -4.28 10.15
CA GLY A 188 -21.38 -3.50 11.30
C GLY A 188 -20.02 -2.81 11.10
N LEU A 189 -19.28 -3.06 10.02
CA LEU A 189 -18.00 -2.38 9.78
C LEU A 189 -18.18 -0.86 9.66
N LEU A 190 -19.21 -0.39 8.95
CA LEU A 190 -19.56 1.03 8.88
C LEU A 190 -19.75 1.63 10.28
N HIS A 191 -20.49 0.93 11.14
CA HIS A 191 -20.75 1.38 12.50
C HIS A 191 -19.45 1.45 13.31
N ALA A 192 -18.59 0.43 13.23
CA ALA A 192 -17.30 0.41 13.88
C ALA A 192 -16.37 1.54 13.39
N THR A 193 -16.31 1.79 12.08
CA THR A 193 -15.55 2.90 11.50
C THR A 193 -16.05 4.25 12.03
N CYS A 194 -17.36 4.51 11.97
CA CYS A 194 -17.91 5.77 12.49
C CYS A 194 -17.70 5.92 14.00
N GLN A 195 -17.88 4.85 14.78
CA GLN A 195 -17.60 4.86 16.22
C GLN A 195 -16.13 5.19 16.52
N PHE A 196 -15.20 4.62 15.75
CA PHE A 196 -13.79 4.93 15.89
C PHE A 196 -13.49 6.40 15.61
N LEU A 197 -14.03 6.96 14.52
CA LEU A 197 -13.89 8.37 14.18
C LEU A 197 -14.47 9.31 15.24
N VAL A 198 -15.59 8.93 15.88
CA VAL A 198 -16.18 9.68 17.00
C VAL A 198 -15.29 9.58 18.25
N LYS A 199 -14.77 8.38 18.55
CA LYS A 199 -13.89 8.16 19.70
C LYS A 199 -12.60 8.98 19.61
N GLU A 200 -12.01 9.03 18.42
CA GLU A 200 -10.80 9.83 18.13
C GLU A 200 -11.11 11.32 17.88
N LYS A 201 -12.36 11.77 18.08
CA LYS A 201 -12.82 13.16 17.90
C LYS A 201 -12.59 13.73 16.51
N VAL A 202 -12.45 12.87 15.51
CA VAL A 202 -12.30 13.28 14.10
C VAL A 202 -13.60 13.89 13.58
N ASN A 203 -14.75 13.40 14.09
CA ASN A 203 -16.07 13.89 13.72
C ASN A 203 -16.30 15.38 14.03
N GLU A 204 -15.64 15.95 15.03
CA GLU A 204 -15.79 17.37 15.41
C GLU A 204 -15.38 18.35 14.29
N GLN A 205 -14.60 17.88 13.32
CA GLN A 205 -14.13 18.65 12.16
C GLN A 205 -14.88 18.30 10.86
N LEU A 206 -15.85 17.39 10.93
CA LEU A 206 -16.62 16.94 9.78
C LEU A 206 -17.97 17.65 9.73
N ASP A 207 -18.42 17.93 8.51
CA ASP A 207 -19.79 18.33 8.21
C ASP A 207 -20.39 17.40 7.14
N ASN A 208 -21.67 17.59 6.82
CA ASN A 208 -22.39 16.75 5.85
C ASN A 208 -21.84 16.84 4.41
N ALA A 209 -21.11 17.91 4.07
CA ALA A 209 -20.55 18.15 2.75
C ALA A 209 -19.07 17.70 2.67
N HIS A 210 -18.48 17.32 3.80
CA HIS A 210 -17.08 16.96 3.88
C HIS A 210 -16.78 15.72 3.03
N GLN A 211 -15.70 15.77 2.23
CA GLN A 211 -15.31 14.68 1.33
C GLN A 211 -15.22 13.32 2.04
N ARG A 212 -14.75 13.30 3.29
CA ARG A 212 -14.70 12.08 4.12
C ARG A 212 -16.08 11.41 4.25
N VAL A 213 -17.13 12.18 4.52
CA VAL A 213 -18.49 11.66 4.70
C VAL A 213 -18.99 11.07 3.38
N LEU A 214 -18.77 11.78 2.27
CA LEU A 214 -19.11 11.31 0.92
C LEU A 214 -18.37 10.01 0.56
N LEU A 215 -17.09 9.90 0.92
CA LEU A 215 -16.28 8.71 0.65
C LEU A 215 -16.72 7.51 1.50
N ILE A 216 -17.06 7.72 2.78
CA ILE A 216 -17.63 6.66 3.63
C ILE A 216 -18.96 6.20 3.05
N ALA A 217 -19.86 7.12 2.72
CA ALA A 217 -21.15 6.78 2.12
C ALA A 217 -20.97 5.96 0.83
N SER A 218 -20.04 6.37 -0.02
CA SER A 218 -19.72 5.67 -1.28
C SER A 218 -19.12 4.28 -1.04
N CYS A 219 -18.15 4.15 -0.13
CA CYS A 219 -17.44 2.89 0.15
C CYS A 219 -18.34 1.82 0.78
N PHE A 220 -19.32 2.24 1.58
CA PHE A 220 -20.30 1.38 2.22
C PHE A 220 -21.65 1.34 1.50
N GLN A 221 -21.77 1.98 0.33
CA GLN A 221 -22.98 2.02 -0.50
C GLN A 221 -24.23 2.42 0.30
N THR A 222 -24.08 3.45 1.14
CA THR A 222 -25.15 3.98 1.99
C THR A 222 -25.40 5.45 1.71
N ARG A 223 -26.46 6.01 2.32
CA ARG A 223 -26.76 7.43 2.20
C ARG A 223 -25.91 8.26 3.15
N VAL A 224 -25.58 9.49 2.75
CA VAL A 224 -24.81 10.45 3.55
C VAL A 224 -25.46 10.67 4.92
N GLU A 225 -26.78 10.76 4.99
CA GLU A 225 -27.52 11.00 6.24
C GLU A 225 -27.31 9.86 7.25
N THR A 226 -27.15 8.63 6.77
CA THR A 226 -26.85 7.47 7.63
C THR A 226 -25.47 7.62 8.26
N VAL A 227 -24.49 8.07 7.47
CA VAL A 227 -23.13 8.33 7.95
C VAL A 227 -23.11 9.49 8.94
N CYS A 228 -23.77 10.60 8.63
CA CYS A 228 -23.88 11.75 9.54
C CYS A 228 -24.51 11.35 10.89
N THR A 229 -25.59 10.57 10.86
CA THR A 229 -26.24 10.05 12.07
C THR A 229 -25.27 9.24 12.94
N LEU A 230 -24.47 8.37 12.32
CA LEU A 230 -23.47 7.57 13.03
C LEU A 230 -22.28 8.39 13.55
N LEU A 231 -21.89 9.44 12.82
CA LEU A 231 -20.84 10.38 13.20
C LEU A 231 -21.29 11.47 14.20
N LYS A 232 -22.60 11.60 14.42
CA LYS A 232 -23.21 12.62 15.29
C LYS A 232 -22.92 14.05 14.81
N ILE A 233 -23.03 14.27 13.50
CA ILE A 233 -22.84 15.57 12.82
C ILE A 233 -24.06 15.93 11.97
#